data_AF-A0A7W4Z2H1-F1
#
_entry.id   AF-A0A7W4Z2H1-F1
#
_cell.length_a   1.000
_cell.length_b   1.000
_cell.length_c   1.000
_cell.angle_alpha   90.00
_cell.angle_beta   90.00
_cell.angle_gamma   90.00
#
_symmetry.space_group_name_H-M   'P 1'
#
loop_
_entity.id
_entity.type
_entity.pdbx_description
1 polymer ?
#
loop_
_entity_poly.entity_id
_entity_poly.type
_entity_poly.pdbx_seq_one_letter_code
_entity_poly.pdbx_strand_id
1 'polypeptide(L)'
;MLEPDPTHSRVIPDPGFAGDDGAAQPELAQALAAWADDPTTYAGVLAALQRSRLLVPVVAVLGEVEYVEAGLAHDKTSDMATVLLQGADGRLALLAFTGTGPLTAWDPAARPVPVAADLAARSALQDGAAALVIDLAGPVRFVVDGDDLRGLAEGWTLARVGAGTAWIRPDGESSASILR
;
A
#
# COMPACT_ATOMS: atom_id res chain seq x y z
N MET A 1 -34.35 -26.35 -22.53
CA MET A 1 -33.93 -25.03 -23.01
C MET A 1 -34.33 -24.03 -21.93
N LEU A 2 -33.45 -23.78 -20.97
CA LEU A 2 -33.64 -22.75 -19.95
C LEU A 2 -33.01 -21.46 -20.49
N GLU A 3 -33.79 -20.38 -20.52
CA GLU A 3 -33.32 -19.04 -20.84
C GLU A 3 -32.37 -18.53 -19.73
N PRO A 4 -31.26 -17.85 -20.05
CA PRO A 4 -30.38 -17.24 -19.05
C PRO A 4 -31.01 -15.99 -18.41
N ASP A 5 -30.95 -15.90 -17.07
CA ASP A 5 -31.43 -14.78 -16.25
C ASP A 5 -30.66 -13.47 -16.56
N PRO A 6 -31.34 -12.36 -16.94
CA PRO A 6 -30.71 -11.13 -17.39
C PRO A 6 -30.23 -10.18 -16.28
N THR A 7 -30.20 -10.58 -15.00
CA THR A 7 -29.99 -9.61 -13.88
C THR A 7 -28.74 -9.78 -13.02
N HIS A 8 -27.69 -10.47 -13.48
CA HIS A 8 -26.38 -10.34 -12.83
C HIS A 8 -25.61 -9.14 -13.37
N SER A 9 -26.03 -7.93 -12.98
CA SER A 9 -25.17 -6.75 -13.11
C SER A 9 -23.95 -6.97 -12.22
N ARG A 10 -22.78 -7.23 -12.83
CA ARG A 10 -21.51 -7.21 -12.11
C ARG A 10 -21.26 -5.75 -11.72
N VAL A 11 -21.70 -5.38 -10.53
CA VAL A 11 -21.28 -4.13 -9.89
C VAL A 11 -19.80 -4.26 -9.64
N ILE A 12 -18.98 -3.64 -10.50
CA ILE A 12 -17.55 -3.51 -10.24
C ILE A 12 -17.44 -2.52 -9.08
N PRO A 13 -16.87 -2.90 -7.93
CA PRO A 13 -16.65 -1.97 -6.84
C PRO A 13 -15.81 -0.78 -7.34
N ASP A 14 -16.32 0.44 -7.13
CA ASP A 14 -15.56 1.66 -7.38
C ASP A 14 -14.59 1.84 -6.21
N PRO A 15 -13.26 1.79 -6.43
CA PRO A 15 -12.29 1.98 -5.36
C PRO A 15 -12.25 3.42 -4.82
N GLY A 16 -13.06 4.33 -5.36
CA GLY A 16 -13.16 5.72 -4.92
C GLY A 16 -12.18 6.67 -5.63
N PHE A 17 -11.53 6.20 -6.70
CA PHE A 17 -10.50 6.93 -7.45
C PHE A 17 -10.90 7.14 -8.92
N ALA A 18 -12.20 7.13 -9.24
CA ALA A 18 -12.66 7.45 -10.58
C ALA A 18 -12.20 8.86 -11.00
N GLY A 19 -11.43 8.96 -12.08
CA GLY A 19 -10.87 10.23 -12.56
C GLY A 19 -9.53 10.62 -11.94
N ASP A 20 -8.92 9.76 -11.11
CA ASP A 20 -7.52 9.90 -10.70
C ASP A 20 -6.60 9.81 -11.92
N ASP A 21 -5.80 10.86 -12.13
CA ASP A 21 -4.80 10.92 -13.21
C ASP A 21 -3.49 10.22 -12.83
N GLY A 22 -3.41 9.69 -11.60
CA GLY A 22 -2.27 8.97 -11.06
C GLY A 22 -1.10 9.87 -10.70
N ALA A 23 -1.24 11.20 -10.75
CA ALA A 23 -0.20 12.12 -10.32
C ALA A 23 0.00 12.06 -8.80
N ALA A 24 1.24 12.30 -8.35
CA ALA A 24 1.53 12.42 -6.94
C ALA A 24 0.77 13.61 -6.35
N GLN A 25 0.16 13.41 -5.17
CA GLN A 25 -0.52 14.49 -4.49
C GLN A 25 0.49 15.58 -4.09
N PRO A 26 0.23 16.87 -4.40
CA PRO A 26 1.19 17.94 -4.15
C PRO A 26 1.62 18.05 -2.68
N GLU A 27 0.71 17.85 -1.73
CA GLU A 27 1.01 17.87 -0.30
C GLU A 27 2.01 16.77 0.10
N LEU A 28 1.83 15.55 -0.40
CA LEU A 28 2.73 14.43 -0.12
C LEU A 28 4.10 14.64 -0.78
N ALA A 29 4.13 15.09 -2.03
CA ALA A 29 5.37 15.39 -2.75
C ALA A 29 6.19 16.47 -2.04
N GLN A 30 5.54 17.54 -1.56
CA GLN A 30 6.20 18.60 -0.78
C GLN A 30 6.72 18.09 0.56
N ALA A 31 5.93 17.28 1.29
CA ALA A 31 6.35 16.71 2.56
C ALA A 31 7.57 15.78 2.39
N LEU A 32 7.57 14.94 1.35
CA LEU A 32 8.71 14.06 1.04
C LEU A 32 9.97 14.86 0.69
N ALA A 33 9.85 15.92 -0.10
CA ALA A 33 10.96 16.81 -0.41
C ALA A 33 11.52 17.50 0.85
N ALA A 34 10.64 18.04 1.70
CA ALA A 34 11.04 18.66 2.96
C ALA A 34 11.73 17.65 3.91
N TRP A 35 11.30 16.39 3.92
CA TRP A 35 11.93 15.33 4.71
C TRP A 35 13.29 14.90 4.17
N ALA A 36 13.44 14.87 2.85
CA ALA A 36 14.72 14.58 2.21
C ALA A 36 15.79 15.63 2.59
N ASP A 37 15.39 16.90 2.74
CA ASP A 37 16.25 17.99 3.18
C ASP A 37 16.44 18.03 4.72
N ASP A 38 15.38 17.73 5.48
CA ASP A 38 15.38 17.75 6.94
C ASP A 38 14.59 16.55 7.52
N PRO A 39 15.28 15.50 8.00
CA PRO A 39 14.65 14.32 8.58
C PRO A 39 13.75 14.61 9.79
N THR A 40 13.86 15.77 10.45
CA THR A 40 12.98 16.13 11.55
C THR A 40 11.54 16.40 11.10
N THR A 41 11.31 16.57 9.80
CA THR A 41 9.98 16.77 9.20
C THR A 41 9.24 15.46 8.89
N TYR A 42 9.76 14.30 9.32
CA TYR A 42 9.17 12.97 9.13
C TYR A 42 7.66 12.91 9.46
N ALA A 43 7.25 13.53 10.56
CA ALA A 43 5.85 13.62 10.97
C ALA A 43 4.94 14.28 9.91
N GLY A 44 5.47 15.27 9.17
CA GLY A 44 4.75 15.91 8.06
C GLY A 44 4.49 14.95 6.91
N VAL A 45 5.44 14.03 6.63
CA VAL A 45 5.25 12.97 5.63
C VAL A 45 4.13 12.04 6.06
N LEU A 46 4.13 11.56 7.30
CA LEU A 46 3.06 10.69 7.80
C LEU A 46 1.68 11.36 7.75
N ALA A 47 1.59 12.64 8.12
CA ALA A 47 0.33 13.40 8.08
C ALA A 47 -0.21 13.61 6.65
N ALA A 48 0.68 13.82 5.68
CA ALA A 48 0.30 13.88 4.27
C ALA A 48 -0.11 12.49 3.77
N LEU A 49 0.73 11.49 4.03
CA LEU A 49 0.56 10.11 3.58
C LEU A 49 -0.77 9.50 4.03
N GLN A 50 -1.18 9.74 5.28
CA GLN A 50 -2.45 9.25 5.83
C GLN A 50 -3.68 9.65 5.00
N ARG A 51 -3.60 10.77 4.27
CA ARG A 51 -4.71 11.32 3.45
C ARG A 51 -4.49 11.05 1.95
N SER A 52 -3.44 10.31 1.61
CA SER A 52 -3.01 10.12 0.24
C SER A 52 -3.48 8.81 -0.36
N ARG A 53 -3.72 8.90 -1.67
CA ARG A 53 -3.72 7.74 -2.55
C ARG A 53 -2.27 7.33 -2.82
N LEU A 54 -2.01 6.04 -2.77
CA LEU A 54 -0.81 5.38 -3.29
C LEU A 54 -1.15 4.54 -4.52
N LEU A 55 -0.15 4.25 -5.35
CA LEU A 55 -0.24 3.28 -6.43
C LEU A 55 0.55 2.03 -6.01
N VAL A 56 -0.14 0.91 -5.83
CA VAL A 56 0.52 -0.38 -5.63
C VAL A 56 0.75 -1.00 -7.01
N PRO A 57 1.98 -1.38 -7.36
CA PRO A 57 2.27 -2.00 -8.65
C PRO A 57 1.73 -3.43 -8.66
N VAL A 58 1.06 -3.78 -9.76
CA VAL A 58 0.72 -5.18 -10.07
C VAL A 58 1.50 -5.60 -11.31
N VAL A 59 2.24 -6.70 -11.17
CA VAL A 59 3.07 -7.27 -12.24
C VAL A 59 2.61 -8.67 -12.59
N ALA A 60 2.93 -9.10 -13.81
CA ALA A 60 2.72 -10.47 -14.22
C ALA A 60 3.77 -11.38 -13.58
N VAL A 61 3.32 -12.33 -12.76
CA VAL A 61 4.14 -13.43 -12.30
C VAL A 61 3.93 -14.57 -13.29
N LEU A 62 5.02 -15.04 -13.89
CA LEU A 62 4.99 -16.27 -14.67
C LEU A 62 4.88 -17.42 -13.66
N GLY A 63 3.80 -18.20 -13.72
CA GLY A 63 3.52 -19.28 -12.78
C GLY A 63 4.76 -20.17 -12.55
N GLU A 64 5.01 -20.51 -11.29
CA GLU A 64 6.02 -21.51 -10.93
C GLU A 64 5.66 -22.83 -11.61
N VAL A 65 6.55 -23.30 -12.49
CA VAL A 65 6.45 -24.64 -13.07
C VAL A 65 6.77 -25.64 -11.95
N GLU A 66 5.75 -26.21 -11.32
CA GLU A 66 5.91 -27.36 -10.45
C GLU A 66 6.25 -28.57 -11.35
N TYR A 67 7.54 -28.90 -11.47
CA TYR A 67 7.99 -30.12 -12.14
C TYR A 67 7.62 -31.33 -11.27
N VAL A 68 6.38 -31.81 -11.40
CA VAL A 68 6.04 -33.18 -11.01
C VAL A 68 6.43 -34.08 -12.19
N GLU A 69 7.32 -35.04 -11.97
CA GLU A 69 7.64 -36.12 -12.91
C GLU A 69 6.40 -36.97 -13.22
N ALA A 70 5.50 -36.48 -14.07
CA ALA A 70 4.52 -37.26 -14.82
C ALA A 70 3.97 -36.36 -15.92
N GLY A 71 4.36 -36.67 -17.16
CA GLY A 71 4.05 -35.85 -18.32
C GLY A 71 2.56 -35.55 -18.47
N LEU A 72 2.25 -34.25 -18.45
CA LEU A 72 1.25 -33.56 -19.27
C LEU A 72 1.57 -32.06 -19.15
N ALA A 73 2.44 -31.57 -20.04
CA ALA A 73 2.77 -30.16 -20.13
C ALA A 73 1.61 -29.40 -20.78
N HIS A 74 0.88 -28.61 -20.00
CA HIS A 74 0.29 -27.38 -20.53
C HIS A 74 0.08 -26.37 -19.42
N ASP A 75 0.98 -25.40 -19.38
CA ASP A 75 1.06 -24.37 -18.35
C ASP A 75 1.04 -22.98 -19.00
N LYS A 76 0.11 -22.13 -18.55
CA LYS A 76 0.09 -20.68 -18.78
C LYS A 76 -1.03 -19.99 -18.00
N THR A 77 -1.03 -20.07 -16.68
CA THR A 77 -1.76 -19.08 -15.86
C THR A 77 -0.82 -17.89 -15.61
N SER A 78 -1.19 -16.71 -16.10
CA SER A 78 -0.51 -15.46 -15.74
C SER A 78 -1.18 -14.91 -14.49
N ASP A 79 -0.57 -15.14 -13.33
CA ASP A 79 -1.07 -14.60 -12.08
C ASP A 79 -0.58 -13.16 -11.91
N MET A 80 -1.50 -12.26 -11.57
CA MET A 80 -1.19 -10.86 -11.29
C MET A 80 -0.96 -10.71 -9.80
N ALA A 81 0.20 -10.21 -9.38
CA ALA A 81 0.53 -10.05 -7.97
C ALA A 81 1.03 -8.64 -7.65
N THR A 82 0.74 -8.19 -6.43
CA THR A 82 1.43 -7.05 -5.81
C THR A 82 2.88 -7.41 -5.55
N VAL A 83 3.75 -6.39 -5.48
CA VAL A 83 5.19 -6.61 -5.31
C VAL A 83 5.60 -6.49 -3.85
N LEU A 84 6.08 -7.60 -3.29
CA LEU A 84 6.76 -7.65 -2.00
C LEU A 84 8.28 -7.69 -2.23
N LEU A 85 8.99 -6.77 -1.58
CA LEU A 85 10.44 -6.73 -1.57
C LEU A 85 10.94 -7.49 -0.35
N GLN A 86 12.01 -8.27 -0.50
CA GLN A 86 12.71 -8.86 0.64
C GLN A 86 13.94 -8.02 0.99
N GLY A 87 13.98 -7.50 2.21
CA GLY A 87 15.14 -6.79 2.76
C GLY A 87 16.32 -7.74 3.01
N ALA A 88 17.51 -7.19 3.19
CA ALA A 88 18.69 -7.97 3.54
C ALA A 88 18.58 -8.69 4.91
N ASP A 89 17.68 -8.21 5.77
CA ASP A 89 17.32 -8.82 7.05
C ASP A 89 16.24 -9.92 6.92
N GLY A 90 15.83 -10.24 5.69
CA GLY A 90 14.84 -11.26 5.36
C GLY A 90 13.39 -10.82 5.55
N ARG A 91 13.13 -9.63 6.08
CA ARG A 91 11.76 -9.11 6.25
C ARG A 91 11.20 -8.64 4.92
N LEU A 92 9.89 -8.81 4.76
CA LEU A 92 9.16 -8.35 3.57
C LEU A 92 8.74 -6.89 3.71
N ALA A 93 8.65 -6.18 2.59
CA ALA A 93 8.08 -4.85 2.50
C ALA A 93 7.19 -4.73 1.26
N LEU A 94 5.99 -4.17 1.41
CA LEU A 94 5.12 -3.91 0.27
C LEU A 94 5.60 -2.66 -0.48
N LEU A 95 5.75 -2.76 -1.79
CA LEU A 95 6.13 -1.65 -2.65
C LEU A 95 4.91 -0.80 -3.01
N ALA A 96 5.04 0.51 -2.90
CA ALA A 96 4.03 1.47 -3.31
C ALA A 96 4.67 2.73 -3.92
N PHE A 97 3.88 3.52 -4.64
CA PHE A 97 4.33 4.73 -5.30
C PHE A 97 3.37 5.90 -5.04
N THR A 98 3.91 7.10 -4.98
CA THR A 98 3.09 8.30 -4.83
C THR A 98 2.36 8.66 -6.12
N GLY A 99 2.95 8.34 -7.29
CA GLY A 99 2.34 8.56 -8.58
C GLY A 99 2.95 7.74 -9.72
N THR A 100 2.41 7.91 -10.93
CA THR A 100 2.78 7.15 -12.13
C THR A 100 4.22 7.39 -12.58
N GLY A 101 4.75 8.60 -12.40
CA GLY A 101 6.15 8.92 -12.75
C GLY A 101 7.16 8.02 -12.02
N PRO A 102 7.20 8.02 -10.67
CA PRO A 102 8.02 7.11 -9.89
C PRO A 102 7.80 5.62 -10.20
N LEU A 103 6.55 5.21 -10.41
CA LEU A 103 6.19 3.82 -10.74
C LEU A 103 6.77 3.40 -12.10
N THR A 104 6.56 4.20 -13.14
CA THR A 104 7.06 3.92 -14.49
C THR A 104 8.59 3.97 -14.55
N ALA A 105 9.23 4.83 -13.74
CA ALA A 105 10.68 4.84 -13.61
C ALA A 105 11.24 3.56 -12.97
N TRP A 106 10.47 2.92 -12.08
CA TRP A 106 10.81 1.63 -11.50
C TRP A 106 10.55 0.46 -12.46
N ASP A 107 9.33 0.35 -12.99
CA ASP A 107 8.96 -0.66 -13.98
C ASP A 107 7.86 -0.11 -14.92
N PRO A 108 8.15 0.13 -16.21
CA PRO A 108 7.17 0.61 -17.17
C PRO A 108 6.09 -0.43 -17.53
N ALA A 109 6.28 -1.71 -17.22
CA ALA A 109 5.31 -2.77 -17.48
C ALA A 109 4.33 -2.97 -16.31
N ALA A 110 4.62 -2.41 -15.14
CA ALA A 110 3.76 -2.54 -13.97
C ALA A 110 2.44 -1.78 -14.13
N ARG A 111 1.35 -2.42 -13.70
CA ARG A 111 0.02 -1.81 -13.73
C ARG A 111 -0.23 -1.06 -12.42
N PRO A 112 -0.56 0.24 -12.46
CA PRO A 112 -0.87 0.99 -11.25
C PRO A 112 -2.25 0.60 -10.71
N VAL A 113 -2.31 0.22 -9.43
CA VAL A 113 -3.59 0.06 -8.71
C VAL A 113 -3.69 1.15 -7.64
N PRO A 114 -4.63 2.11 -7.78
CA PRO A 114 -4.81 3.16 -6.80
C PRO A 114 -5.47 2.61 -5.53
N VAL A 115 -4.84 2.88 -4.38
CA VAL A 115 -5.32 2.47 -3.05
C VAL A 115 -5.10 3.59 -2.05
N ALA A 116 -5.99 3.71 -1.06
CA ALA A 116 -5.74 4.59 0.07
C ALA A 116 -4.54 4.08 0.89
N ALA A 117 -3.77 4.98 1.49
CA ALA A 117 -2.54 4.61 2.20
C ALA A 117 -2.79 3.69 3.42
N ASP A 118 -3.91 3.86 4.11
CA ASP A 118 -4.34 2.99 5.21
C ASP A 118 -4.62 1.55 4.72
N LEU A 119 -5.27 1.42 3.57
CA LEU A 119 -5.52 0.13 2.93
C LEU A 119 -4.21 -0.52 2.46
N ALA A 120 -3.30 0.24 1.86
CA ALA A 120 -1.98 -0.28 1.48
C ALA A 120 -1.19 -0.78 2.71
N ALA A 121 -1.21 -0.02 3.81
CA ALA A 121 -0.58 -0.42 5.07
C ALA A 121 -1.22 -1.70 5.65
N ARG A 122 -2.55 -1.81 5.57
CA ARG A 122 -3.28 -3.00 6.01
C ARG A 122 -2.94 -4.22 5.17
N SER A 123 -2.88 -4.08 3.85
CA SER A 123 -2.45 -5.15 2.93
C SER A 123 -1.03 -5.60 3.23
N ALA A 124 -0.10 -4.66 3.47
CA ALA A 124 1.26 -4.99 3.87
C ALA A 124 1.29 -5.88 5.12
N LEU A 125 0.55 -5.51 6.18
CA LEU A 125 0.48 -6.33 7.40
C LEU A 125 -0.20 -7.68 7.18
N GLN A 126 -1.24 -7.76 6.34
CA GLN A 126 -1.93 -9.01 6.00
C GLN A 126 -1.02 -9.98 5.24
N ASP A 127 -0.17 -9.44 4.36
CA ASP A 127 0.80 -10.20 3.56
C ASP A 127 2.10 -10.51 4.35
N GLY A 128 2.15 -10.20 5.65
CA GLY A 128 3.30 -10.44 6.52
C GLY A 128 4.49 -9.50 6.28
N ALA A 129 4.29 -8.41 5.54
CA ALA A 129 5.28 -7.37 5.37
C ALA A 129 5.44 -6.52 6.64
N ALA A 130 6.70 -6.17 6.93
CA ALA A 130 7.07 -5.35 8.07
C ALA A 130 7.11 -3.85 7.74
N ALA A 131 7.01 -3.49 6.45
CA ALA A 131 7.14 -2.11 5.98
C ALA A 131 6.36 -1.84 4.69
N LEU A 132 6.07 -0.57 4.46
CA LEU A 132 5.82 0.00 3.14
C LEU A 132 7.08 0.69 2.64
N VAL A 133 7.50 0.38 1.41
CA VAL A 133 8.56 1.12 0.70
C VAL A 133 7.91 1.96 -0.38
N ILE A 134 8.11 3.28 -0.31
CA ILE A 134 7.49 4.28 -1.19
C ILE A 134 8.56 4.86 -2.13
N ASP A 135 8.22 4.95 -3.42
CA ASP A 135 9.01 5.58 -4.47
C ASP A 135 10.45 5.05 -4.54
N LEU A 136 10.58 3.72 -4.69
CA LEU A 136 11.89 3.03 -4.73
C LEU A 136 12.85 3.60 -5.77
N ALA A 137 12.34 4.04 -6.93
CA ALA A 137 13.12 4.66 -8.01
C ALA A 137 13.32 6.18 -7.84
N GLY A 138 12.82 6.77 -6.76
CA GLY A 138 12.90 8.20 -6.47
C GLY A 138 11.69 9.00 -6.97
N PRO A 139 11.71 10.34 -6.79
CA PRO A 139 12.87 11.16 -6.41
C PRO A 139 13.27 11.06 -4.93
N VAL A 140 12.35 10.66 -4.05
CA VAL A 140 12.61 10.46 -2.62
C VAL A 140 12.09 9.10 -2.20
N ARG A 141 12.99 8.18 -1.83
CA ARG A 141 12.59 6.88 -1.27
C ARG A 141 12.25 7.04 0.20
N PHE A 142 11.05 6.60 0.59
CA PHE A 142 10.56 6.68 1.96
C PHE A 142 10.11 5.32 2.46
N VAL A 143 10.25 5.07 3.77
CA VAL A 143 9.85 3.80 4.39
C VAL A 143 8.98 4.09 5.60
N VAL A 144 7.87 3.36 5.69
CA VAL A 144 7.01 3.34 6.88
C VAL A 144 7.02 1.93 7.45
N ASP A 145 7.43 1.78 8.69
CA ASP A 145 7.50 0.50 9.39
C ASP A 145 7.00 0.62 10.84
N GLY A 146 7.08 -0.48 11.59
CA GLY A 146 6.82 -0.50 13.03
C GLY A 146 5.43 0.03 13.43
N ASP A 147 5.42 0.92 14.42
CA ASP A 147 4.19 1.50 14.96
C ASP A 147 3.51 2.47 13.99
N ASP A 148 4.26 3.12 13.10
CA ASP A 148 3.70 4.04 12.10
C ASP A 148 2.94 3.28 11.02
N LEU A 149 3.48 2.14 10.57
CA LEU A 149 2.78 1.25 9.64
C LEU A 149 1.47 0.74 10.24
N ARG A 150 1.51 0.33 11.52
CA ARG A 150 0.31 -0.11 12.25
C ARG A 150 -0.68 1.04 12.45
N GLY A 151 -0.19 2.24 12.80
CA GLY A 151 -1.02 3.43 12.95
C GLY A 151 -1.77 3.79 11.67
N LEU A 152 -1.11 3.71 10.52
CA LEU A 152 -1.76 3.88 9.22
C LEU A 152 -2.81 2.78 8.96
N ALA A 153 -2.44 1.50 9.13
CA ALA A 153 -3.32 0.37 8.83
C ALA A 153 -4.62 0.36 9.65
N GLU A 154 -4.52 0.78 10.92
CA GLU A 154 -5.60 0.85 11.90
C GLU A 154 -6.34 2.19 11.86
N GLY A 155 -5.94 3.13 10.99
CA GLY A 155 -6.56 4.46 10.89
C GLY A 155 -6.41 5.31 12.14
N TRP A 156 -5.32 5.17 12.89
CA TRP A 156 -5.02 6.00 14.06
C TRP A 156 -4.82 7.45 13.63
N THR A 157 -5.22 8.41 14.46
CA THR A 157 -5.03 9.84 14.14
C THR A 157 -3.65 10.30 14.59
N LEU A 158 -2.85 10.86 13.69
CA LEU A 158 -1.57 11.45 14.07
C LEU A 158 -1.81 12.76 14.82
N ALA A 159 -1.27 12.87 16.03
CA ALA A 159 -1.37 14.05 16.88
C ALA A 159 0.01 14.62 17.21
N ARG A 160 0.07 15.94 17.35
CA ARG A 160 1.28 16.64 17.80
C ARG A 160 1.32 16.65 19.33
N VAL A 161 2.42 16.16 19.92
CA VAL A 161 2.64 16.16 21.37
C VAL A 161 3.97 16.84 21.66
N GLY A 162 3.91 18.11 22.08
CA GLY A 162 5.08 18.95 22.24
C GLY A 162 5.87 19.09 20.92
N ALA A 163 7.16 18.72 20.94
CA ALA A 163 8.01 18.69 19.76
C ALA A 163 7.94 17.36 18.98
N GLY A 164 7.20 16.36 19.46
CA GLY A 164 7.05 15.04 18.85
C GLY A 164 5.66 14.79 18.27
N THR A 165 5.45 13.59 17.74
CA THR A 165 4.14 13.09 17.31
C THR A 165 3.78 11.83 18.07
N ALA A 166 2.49 11.60 18.22
CA ALA A 166 1.94 10.38 18.80
C ALA A 166 0.72 9.94 17.98
N TRP A 167 0.46 8.64 17.95
CA TRP A 167 -0.77 8.11 17.38
C TRP A 167 -1.86 8.05 18.44
N ILE A 168 -3.02 8.62 18.11
CA ILE A 168 -4.25 8.47 18.87
C ILE A 168 -5.05 7.35 18.22
N ARG A 169 -5.24 6.26 18.96
CA ARG A 169 -6.10 5.17 18.52
C ARG A 169 -7.55 5.66 18.52
N PRO A 170 -8.39 5.25 17.55
CA PRO A 170 -9.82 5.46 17.71
C PRO A 170 -10.26 4.79 19.01
N ASP A 171 -11.08 5.46 19.80
CA ASP A 171 -11.58 4.92 21.06
C ASP A 171 -12.25 3.56 20.77
N GLY A 172 -11.59 2.46 21.17
CA GLY A 172 -12.28 1.19 21.28
C GLY A 172 -13.33 1.34 22.37
N GLU A 173 -14.55 0.83 22.16
CA GLU A 173 -15.58 0.80 23.20
C GLU A 173 -14.94 0.44 24.55
N SER A 174 -14.91 1.44 25.44
CA SER A 174 -14.32 1.29 26.76
C SER A 174 -15.26 0.41 27.58
N SER A 175 -15.09 -0.91 27.54
CA SER A 175 -15.77 -1.81 28.47
C SER A 175 -15.14 -1.63 29.84
N ALA A 176 -15.65 -0.65 30.60
CA ALA A 176 -15.40 -0.51 32.01
C ALA A 176 -16.10 -1.66 32.76
N SER A 177 -15.39 -2.76 32.99
CA SER A 177 -15.78 -3.74 34.00
C SER A 177 -15.25 -3.27 35.35
N ILE A 178 -16.09 -2.61 36.14
CA ILE A 178 -15.86 -2.46 37.58
C ILE A 178 -15.98 -3.86 38.18
N LEU A 179 -14.86 -4.47 38.55
CA LEU A 179 -14.88 -5.58 39.49
C LEU A 179 -15.34 -5.02 40.84
N ARG A 180 -16.49 -5.50 41.31
CA ARG A 180 -16.96 -5.32 42.70
C ARG A 180 -16.25 -6.30 43.62
#